data_AF-A0A3S0Q2R6-F1
#
_entry.id   AF-A0A3S0Q2R6-F1
#
_cell.length_a   1.000
_cell.length_b   1.000
_cell.length_c   1.000
_cell.angle_alpha   90.00
_cell.angle_beta   90.00
_cell.angle_gamma   90.00
#
_symmetry.space_group_name_H-M   'P 1'
#
loop_
_entity.id
_entity.type
_entity.pdbx_description
1 polymer ?
#
loop_
_entity_poly.entity_id
_entity_poly.type
_entity_poly.pdbx_seq_one_letter_code
_entity_poly.pdbx_strand_id
1 'polypeptide(L)'
;MFMPKASRAIEILPGTATAPLETLGDHLRIARERRGESLRAMASRIGTSVPTLRRMEAGDAKVAIGIYAAALWVFGKSAEFAAIMKPGDDDYATMLDVDRADRRRGRSVIAAMEPVENQMPKRNG
;
A
#
# COMPACT_ATOMS: atom_id res chain seq x y z
N MET A 1 22.09 -16.40 14.64
CA MET A 1 21.16 -16.09 13.54
C MET A 1 20.54 -14.73 13.83
N PHE A 2 20.98 -13.67 13.16
CA PHE A 2 20.37 -12.34 13.29
C PHE A 2 19.03 -12.37 12.55
N MET A 3 17.90 -12.39 13.26
CA MET A 3 16.62 -12.10 12.62
C MET A 3 16.56 -10.59 12.40
N PRO A 4 16.39 -10.09 11.16
CA PRO A 4 16.16 -8.68 10.96
C PRO A 4 14.90 -8.30 11.73
N LYS A 5 15.05 -7.31 12.63
CA LYS A 5 13.94 -6.77 13.42
C LYS A 5 12.86 -6.29 12.46
N ALA A 6 11.61 -6.69 12.70
CA ALA A 6 10.49 -6.19 11.91
C ALA A 6 10.51 -4.66 11.94
N SER A 7 10.26 -4.03 10.80
CA SER A 7 10.20 -2.57 10.75
C SER A 7 9.15 -2.07 11.73
N ARG A 8 9.45 -0.98 12.45
CA ARG A 8 8.49 -0.33 13.36
C ARG A 8 7.16 -0.02 12.65
N ALA A 9 7.22 0.32 11.35
CA ALA A 9 6.04 0.58 10.54
C ALA A 9 5.10 -0.64 10.43
N ILE A 10 5.64 -1.86 10.39
CA ILE A 10 4.85 -3.10 10.34
C ILE A 10 4.26 -3.38 11.73
N GLU A 11 4.98 -3.07 12.81
CA GLU A 11 4.49 -3.30 14.19
C GLU A 11 3.29 -2.43 14.57
N ILE A 12 3.21 -1.22 14.02
CA ILE A 12 2.12 -0.27 14.29
C ILE A 12 1.06 -0.23 13.19
N LEU A 13 1.13 -1.16 12.24
CA LEU A 13 0.22 -1.16 11.09
C LEU A 13 -1.21 -1.46 11.58
N PRO A 14 -2.17 -0.54 11.39
CA PRO A 14 -3.54 -0.77 11.84
C PRO A 14 -4.19 -1.86 10.99
N GLY A 15 -5.22 -2.52 11.54
CA GLY A 15 -5.97 -3.56 10.83
C GLY A 15 -6.56 -3.09 9.49
N THR A 16 -6.93 -1.81 9.39
CA THR A 16 -7.41 -1.20 8.15
C THR A 16 -6.36 -1.14 7.05
N ALA A 17 -5.06 -1.13 7.41
CA ALA A 17 -3.96 -1.15 6.47
C ALA A 17 -3.45 -2.59 6.20
N THR A 18 -3.71 -3.56 7.08
CA THR A 18 -3.40 -4.98 6.82
C THR A 18 -4.46 -5.68 5.97
N ALA A 19 -5.74 -5.35 6.14
CA ALA A 19 -6.84 -5.99 5.41
C ALA A 19 -6.70 -5.94 3.87
N PRO A 20 -6.22 -4.85 3.24
CA PRO A 20 -5.93 -4.84 1.82
C PRO A 20 -4.83 -5.83 1.40
N LEU A 21 -3.84 -6.09 2.25
CA LEU A 21 -2.78 -7.08 1.97
C LEU A 21 -3.32 -8.51 2.02
N GLU A 22 -4.17 -8.81 3.00
CA GLU A 22 -4.88 -10.10 3.10
C GLU A 22 -5.75 -10.34 1.86
N THR A 23 -6.51 -9.32 1.45
CA THR A 23 -7.33 -9.34 0.24
C THR A 23 -6.48 -9.59 -1.02
N LEU A 24 -5.34 -8.91 -1.16
CA LEU A 24 -4.42 -9.13 -2.27
C LEU A 24 -3.85 -10.55 -2.26
N GLY A 25 -3.43 -11.06 -1.09
CA GLY A 25 -2.94 -12.42 -0.92
C GLY A 25 -3.97 -13.46 -1.35
N ASP A 26 -5.22 -13.28 -0.94
CA ASP A 26 -6.34 -14.13 -1.34
C ASP A 26 -6.59 -14.11 -2.84
N HIS A 27 -6.57 -12.92 -3.46
CA HIS A 27 -6.71 -12.81 -4.91
C HIS A 27 -5.59 -13.55 -5.66
N LEU A 28 -4.34 -13.45 -5.18
CA LEU A 28 -3.21 -14.17 -5.77
C LEU A 28 -3.34 -15.69 -5.61
N ARG A 29 -3.78 -16.15 -4.42
CA ARG A 29 -4.07 -17.57 -4.15
C ARG A 29 -5.15 -18.11 -5.09
N ILE A 30 -6.27 -17.42 -5.18
CA ILE A 30 -7.38 -17.77 -6.07
C ILE A 30 -6.91 -17.82 -7.53
N ALA A 31 -6.13 -16.83 -7.97
CA ALA A 31 -5.60 -16.79 -9.33
C ALA A 31 -4.65 -17.97 -9.61
N ARG A 32 -3.80 -18.36 -8.65
CA ARG A 32 -2.94 -19.55 -8.75
C ARG A 32 -3.78 -20.83 -8.85
N GLU A 33 -4.75 -21.01 -7.98
CA GLU A 33 -5.59 -22.20 -7.91
C GLU A 33 -6.45 -22.38 -9.17
N ARG A 34 -7.01 -21.29 -9.70
CA ARG A 34 -7.75 -21.30 -10.98
C ARG A 34 -6.89 -21.67 -12.19
N ARG A 35 -5.58 -21.48 -12.11
CA ARG A 35 -4.62 -21.94 -13.13
C ARG A 35 -4.17 -23.40 -12.94
N GLY A 36 -4.61 -24.06 -11.86
CA GLY A 36 -4.17 -25.41 -11.52
C GLY A 36 -2.70 -25.48 -11.07
N GLU A 37 -2.11 -24.36 -10.67
CA GLU A 37 -0.69 -24.30 -10.34
C GLU A 37 -0.44 -24.68 -8.87
N SER A 38 0.44 -25.66 -8.66
CA SER A 38 0.89 -26.02 -7.32
C SER A 38 1.69 -24.87 -6.68
N LEU A 39 1.71 -24.82 -5.35
CA LEU A 39 2.57 -23.88 -4.61
C LEU A 39 4.04 -23.97 -5.05
N ARG A 40 4.56 -25.18 -5.32
CA ARG A 40 5.95 -25.38 -5.73
C ARG A 40 6.22 -24.78 -7.12
N ALA A 41 5.31 -25.01 -8.07
CA ALA A 41 5.43 -24.47 -9.42
C ALA A 41 5.38 -22.93 -9.41
N MET A 42 4.40 -22.36 -8.71
CA MET A 42 4.25 -20.90 -8.61
C MET A 42 5.43 -20.26 -7.87
N ALA A 43 5.86 -20.83 -6.76
CA ALA A 43 7.01 -20.32 -6.01
C ALA A 43 8.28 -20.30 -6.89
N SER A 44 8.50 -21.36 -7.68
CA SER A 44 9.61 -21.41 -8.64
C SER A 44 9.52 -20.32 -9.70
N ARG A 45 8.33 -20.02 -10.24
CA ARG A 45 8.13 -18.97 -11.27
C ARG A 45 8.34 -17.57 -10.72
N ILE A 46 7.89 -17.32 -9.49
CA ILE A 46 8.08 -16.05 -8.80
C ILE A 46 9.55 -15.88 -8.36
N GLY A 47 10.31 -16.98 -8.24
CA GLY A 47 11.68 -16.98 -7.73
C GLY A 47 11.73 -16.91 -6.19
N THR A 48 10.82 -17.59 -5.50
CA THR A 48 10.74 -17.61 -4.03
C THR A 48 10.56 -19.02 -3.46
N SER A 49 10.51 -19.12 -2.13
CA SER A 49 10.26 -20.39 -1.44
C SER A 49 8.75 -20.65 -1.24
N VAL A 50 8.34 -21.92 -1.12
CA VAL A 50 6.96 -22.28 -0.81
C VAL A 50 6.46 -21.67 0.51
N PRO A 51 7.24 -21.66 1.61
CA PRO A 51 6.84 -20.93 2.82
C PRO A 51 6.62 -19.43 2.59
N THR A 52 7.46 -18.77 1.78
CA THR A 52 7.27 -17.36 1.44
C THR A 52 6.00 -17.14 0.61
N LEU A 53 5.75 -17.98 -0.39
CA LEU A 53 4.52 -17.94 -1.18
C LEU A 53 3.27 -18.10 -0.29
N ARG A 54 3.27 -19.04 0.66
CA ARG A 54 2.15 -19.22 1.60
C ARG A 54 1.90 -17.97 2.46
N ARG A 55 2.96 -17.34 2.97
CA ARG A 55 2.83 -16.09 3.73
C ARG A 55 2.33 -14.93 2.86
N MET A 56 2.80 -14.86 1.61
CA MET A 56 2.33 -13.87 0.64
C MET A 56 0.84 -14.05 0.33
N GLU A 57 0.40 -15.29 0.09
CA GLU A 57 -1.01 -15.64 -0.14
C GLU A 57 -1.89 -15.40 1.09
N ALA A 58 -1.31 -15.32 2.29
CA ALA A 58 -2.00 -14.92 3.51
C ALA A 58 -1.93 -13.40 3.78
N GLY A 59 -1.30 -12.61 2.88
CA GLY A 59 -1.18 -11.16 3.05
C GLY A 59 -0.18 -10.69 4.12
N ASP A 60 0.80 -11.52 4.49
CA ASP A 60 1.79 -11.15 5.50
C ASP A 60 2.60 -9.91 5.06
N ALA A 61 2.44 -8.82 5.81
CA ALA A 61 3.14 -7.54 5.61
C ALA A 61 4.67 -7.64 5.75
N LYS A 62 5.20 -8.73 6.34
CA LYS A 62 6.64 -9.01 6.44
C LYS A 62 7.21 -9.63 5.17
N VAL A 63 6.39 -10.02 4.20
CA VAL A 63 6.88 -10.46 2.88
C VAL A 63 7.34 -9.23 2.11
N ALA A 64 8.55 -9.30 1.54
CA ALA A 64 9.12 -8.18 0.80
C ALA A 64 8.21 -7.79 -0.38
N ILE A 65 7.98 -6.49 -0.57
CA ILE A 65 7.13 -5.96 -1.65
C ILE A 65 7.57 -6.42 -3.05
N GLY A 66 8.87 -6.65 -3.25
CA GLY A 66 9.41 -7.22 -4.49
C GLY A 66 8.85 -8.60 -4.84
N ILE A 67 8.45 -9.41 -3.85
CA ILE A 67 7.83 -10.72 -4.08
C ILE A 67 6.39 -10.56 -4.58
N TYR A 68 5.62 -9.63 -4.00
CA TYR A 68 4.29 -9.28 -4.52
C TYR A 68 4.38 -8.72 -5.95
N ALA A 69 5.34 -7.84 -6.21
CA ALA A 69 5.58 -7.30 -7.55
C ALA A 69 5.95 -8.40 -8.57
N ALA A 70 6.80 -9.35 -8.18
CA ALA A 70 7.14 -10.51 -9.02
C ALA A 70 5.91 -11.40 -9.29
N ALA A 71 5.05 -11.64 -8.30
CA ALA A 71 3.79 -12.35 -8.50
C ALA A 71 2.88 -11.60 -9.49
N LEU A 72 2.68 -10.30 -9.30
CA LEU A 72 1.87 -9.48 -10.21
C LEU A 72 2.43 -9.49 -11.63
N TRP A 73 3.74 -9.47 -11.80
CA TRP A 73 4.37 -9.64 -13.12
C TRP A 73 4.05 -11.01 -13.75
N VAL A 74 4.15 -12.12 -12.99
CA VAL A 74 3.75 -13.47 -13.46
C VAL A 74 2.27 -13.54 -13.85
N PHE A 75 1.41 -12.76 -13.19
CA PHE A 75 -0.01 -12.65 -13.51
C PHE A 75 -0.34 -11.62 -14.61
N GLY A 76 0.64 -10.90 -15.13
CA GLY A 76 0.45 -9.86 -16.16
C GLY A 76 -0.21 -8.57 -15.62
N LYS A 77 0.03 -8.26 -14.35
CA LYS A 77 -0.58 -7.15 -13.59
C LYS A 77 0.40 -6.05 -13.18
N SER A 78 1.56 -5.97 -13.83
CA SER A 78 2.59 -4.97 -13.53
C SER A 78 2.10 -3.53 -13.76
N ALA A 79 1.27 -3.30 -14.78
CA ALA A 79 0.75 -1.97 -15.09
C ALA A 79 -0.24 -1.49 -14.02
N GLU A 80 -1.11 -2.39 -13.54
CA GLU A 80 -2.03 -2.11 -12.46
C GLU A 80 -1.30 -1.84 -11.14
N PHE A 81 -0.19 -2.54 -10.87
CA PHE A 81 0.66 -2.27 -9.71
C PHE A 81 1.26 -0.86 -9.74
N ALA A 82 1.75 -0.43 -10.91
CA ALA A 82 2.25 0.93 -11.11
C ALA A 82 1.16 2.01 -11.00
N ALA A 83 -0.11 1.61 -11.09
CA ALA A 83 -1.28 2.49 -11.10
C ALA A 83 -1.98 2.61 -9.73
N ILE A 84 -1.48 2.00 -8.66
CA ILE A 84 -2.12 2.00 -7.32
C ILE A 84 -2.26 3.41 -6.72
N MET A 85 -1.36 4.32 -7.06
CA MET A 85 -1.40 5.72 -6.62
C MET A 85 -1.02 6.63 -7.79
N LYS A 86 -1.94 6.87 -8.73
CA LYS A 86 -1.68 7.86 -9.78
C LYS A 86 -1.70 9.26 -9.17
N PRO A 87 -0.98 10.24 -9.75
CA PRO A 87 -1.00 11.61 -9.23
C PRO A 87 -2.41 12.20 -9.08
N GLY A 88 -3.33 11.83 -9.97
CA GLY A 88 -4.73 12.29 -9.91
C GLY A 88 -5.58 11.63 -8.82
N ASP A 89 -5.08 10.57 -8.17
CA ASP A 89 -5.76 9.91 -7.05
C ASP A 89 -5.37 10.56 -5.70
N ASP A 90 -4.46 11.55 -5.71
CA ASP A 90 -4.07 12.34 -4.55
C ASP A 90 -4.88 13.65 -4.49
N ASP A 91 -6.08 13.57 -3.92
CA ASP A 91 -6.97 14.72 -3.74
C ASP A 91 -6.30 15.86 -2.94
N TYR A 92 -5.44 15.50 -1.98
CA TYR A 92 -4.75 16.48 -1.15
C TYR A 92 -3.69 17.24 -1.95
N ALA A 93 -2.89 16.55 -2.76
CA ALA A 93 -1.95 17.19 -3.67
C ALA A 93 -2.69 18.09 -4.68
N THR A 94 -3.82 17.63 -5.20
CA THR A 94 -4.67 18.43 -6.10
C THR A 94 -5.15 19.71 -5.42
N MET A 95 -5.62 19.64 -4.17
CA MET A 95 -6.01 20.81 -3.39
C MET A 95 -4.86 21.80 -3.17
N LEU A 96 -3.66 21.29 -2.86
CA LEU A 96 -2.47 22.12 -2.71
C LEU A 96 -2.09 22.84 -4.01
N ASP A 97 -2.26 22.20 -5.16
CA ASP A 97 -1.96 22.80 -6.46
C ASP A 97 -2.95 23.91 -6.83
N VAL A 98 -4.24 23.73 -6.51
CA VAL A 98 -5.26 24.79 -6.65
C VAL A 98 -4.90 25.99 -5.78
N ASP A 99 -4.55 25.79 -4.51
CA ASP A 99 -4.19 26.90 -3.62
C ASP A 99 -2.90 27.61 -4.02
N ARG A 100 -1.89 26.88 -4.51
CA ARG A 100 -0.69 27.48 -5.08
C ARG A 100 -1.03 28.35 -6.29
N ALA A 101 -1.96 27.91 -7.15
CA ALA A 101 -2.41 28.69 -8.29
C ALA A 101 -3.20 29.95 -7.86
N ASP A 102 -4.05 29.83 -6.84
CA ASP A 102 -4.83 30.93 -6.30
C ASP A 102 -3.97 31.96 -5.55
N ARG A 103 -2.95 31.52 -4.81
CA ARG A 103 -1.94 32.41 -4.20
C ARG A 103 -1.22 33.26 -5.24
N ARG A 104 -0.83 32.68 -6.37
CA ARG A 104 -0.22 33.42 -7.50
C ARG A 104 -1.16 34.48 -8.09
N ARG A 105 -2.48 34.31 -7.92
CA ARG A 105 -3.52 35.25 -8.35
C ARG A 105 -4.03 36.16 -7.23
N GLY A 106 -3.44 36.09 -6.02
CA GLY A 106 -3.83 36.88 -4.85
C GLY A 106 -5.11 36.44 -4.14
N ARG A 107 -5.56 35.18 -4.31
CA ARG A 107 -6.88 34.67 -3.86
C ARG A 107 -6.82 33.33 -3.10
N SER A 108 -5.80 33.10 -2.27
CA SER A 108 -5.60 31.83 -1.55
C SER A 108 -6.82 31.41 -0.72
N VAL A 109 -7.36 30.23 -1.01
CA VAL A 109 -8.50 29.66 -0.28
C VAL A 109 -8.04 29.00 1.02
N ILE A 110 -6.88 28.34 1.04
CA ILE A 110 -6.37 27.66 2.25
C ILE A 110 -5.88 28.67 3.28
N ALA A 111 -5.33 29.83 2.86
CA ALA A 111 -4.95 30.88 3.81
C ALA A 111 -6.15 31.58 4.48
N ALA A 112 -7.35 31.48 3.90
CA ALA A 112 -8.58 32.03 4.47
C ALA A 112 -9.30 31.03 5.39
N MET A 113 -8.95 29.74 5.33
CA MET A 113 -9.39 28.72 6.28
C MET A 113 -8.45 28.75 7.51
N GLU A 114 -8.92 29.36 8.60
CA GLU A 114 -8.23 29.33 9.90
C GLU A 114 -7.94 27.86 10.30
N PRO A 115 -6.72 27.53 10.77
CA PRO A 115 -6.36 26.16 11.11
C PRO A 115 -7.21 25.63 12.28
N VAL A 116 -7.75 24.42 12.14
CA VAL A 116 -8.56 23.70 13.14
C VAL A 116 -7.81 23.50 14.48
N GLU A 117 -6.48 23.57 14.48
CA GLU A 117 -5.64 23.57 15.68
C GLU A 117 -6.07 24.65 16.70
N ASN A 118 -6.63 25.77 16.23
CA ASN A 118 -7.10 26.86 17.08
C ASN A 118 -8.51 26.64 17.70
N GLN A 119 -9.15 25.49 17.40
CA GLN A 119 -10.49 25.12 17.89
C GLN A 119 -10.50 23.88 18.82
N MET A 120 -9.36 23.21 19.05
CA MET A 120 -9.30 22.20 20.11
C MET A 120 -9.30 22.88 21.49
N PRO A 121 -10.21 22.49 22.42
CA PRO A 121 -10.17 23.03 23.76
C PRO A 121 -8.82 22.71 24.39
N LYS A 122 -8.15 23.76 24.90
CA LYS A 122 -6.88 23.64 25.62
C LYS A 122 -7.04 22.54 26.66
N ARG A 123 -6.20 21.49 26.61
CA ARG A 123 -6.11 20.50 27.69
C ARG A 123 -5.66 21.27 28.94
N ASN A 124 -6.60 21.59 29.82
CA ASN A 124 -6.26 21.94 31.19
C ASN A 124 -5.64 20.70 31.85
N GLY A 125 -4.55 20.93 32.57
CA GLY A 125 -3.72 19.91 33.21
C GLY A 125 -4.44 19.08 34.26
#